data_AF-A0A699XF28-F1
#
_entry.id   AF-A0A699XF28-F1
#
_cell.length_a   1.000
_cell.length_b   1.000
_cell.length_c   1.000
_cell.angle_alpha   90.00
_cell.angle_beta   90.00
_cell.angle_gamma   90.00
#
_symmetry.space_group_name_H-M   'P 1'
#
loop_
_entity.id
_entity.type
_entity.pdbx_description
1 polymer ?
#
loop_
_entity_poly.entity_id
_entity_poly.type
_entity_poly.pdbx_seq_one_letter_code
_entity_poly.pdbx_strand_id
1 'polypeptide(L)'
;RDEIRLGELVKEKYKTDFYVLDKFPISARPFYTMNDGKFTNSFDMFIRGQEICTGGQRITDPAQLRAAMKESGIDPGSMEEYLE
;
A
#
# COMPACT_ATOMS: atom_id res chain seq x y z
N ARG A 1 -0.06 -0.99 18.13
CA ARG A 1 0.20 0.00 19.21
C ARG A 1 0.81 1.27 18.63
N ASP A 2 1.67 1.16 17.63
CA ASP A 2 2.34 2.31 17.00
C ASP A 2 1.37 3.24 16.25
N GLU A 3 0.36 2.71 15.56
CA GLU A 3 -0.67 3.51 14.87
C GLU A 3 -1.48 4.41 15.81
N ILE A 4 -1.87 3.87 16.97
CA ILE A 4 -2.59 4.64 18.01
C ILE A 4 -1.70 5.78 18.49
N ARG A 5 -0.42 5.49 18.75
CA ARG A 5 0.54 6.51 19.18
C ARG A 5 0.77 7.58 18.12
N LEU A 6 0.85 7.18 16.84
CA LEU A 6 0.94 8.12 15.73
C LEU A 6 -0.31 9.01 15.66
N GLY A 7 -1.50 8.44 15.83
CA GLY A 7 -2.76 9.18 15.88
C GLY A 7 -2.81 10.22 17.00
N GLU A 8 -2.33 9.88 18.20
CA GLU A 8 -2.19 10.83 19.31
C GLU A 8 -1.28 12.01 18.95
N LEU A 9 -0.12 11.74 18.33
CA LEU A 9 0.85 12.77 17.92
C LEU A 9 0.30 13.66 16.80
N VAL A 10 -0.39 13.08 15.81
CA VAL A 10 -1.04 13.84 14.73
C VAL A 10 -2.14 14.73 15.30
N LYS A 11 -2.95 14.21 16.23
CA LYS A 11 -3.99 14.99 16.91
C LYS A 11 -3.39 16.14 17.72
N GLU A 12 -2.31 15.90 18.46
CA GLU A 12 -1.63 16.92 19.25
C GLU A 12 -1.12 18.06 18.36
N LYS A 13 -0.46 17.72 17.26
CA LYS A 13 0.21 18.68 16.37
C LYS A 13 -0.72 19.39 15.40
N TYR A 14 -1.65 18.66 14.78
CA TYR A 14 -2.48 19.12 13.67
C TYR A 14 -3.96 19.26 14.01
N LYS A 15 -4.37 18.91 15.24
CA LYS A 15 -5.75 19.03 15.74
C LYS A 15 -6.79 18.30 14.87
N THR A 16 -6.40 17.19 14.25
CA THR A 16 -7.29 16.33 13.45
C THR A 16 -7.25 14.89 13.95
N ASP A 17 -8.39 14.21 13.88
CA ASP A 17 -8.50 12.76 14.08
C ASP A 17 -8.44 11.99 12.74
N PHE A 18 -8.45 12.68 11.60
CA PHE A 18 -8.40 12.10 10.26
C PHE A 18 -7.16 12.53 9.51
N TYR A 19 -6.42 11.56 8.97
CA TYR A 19 -5.19 11.80 8.21
C TYR A 19 -4.88 10.64 7.25
N VAL A 20 -3.98 10.90 6.31
CA VAL A 20 -3.49 9.92 5.34
C VAL A 20 -1.98 9.77 5.52
N LEU A 21 -1.49 8.54 5.58
CA LEU A 21 -0.08 8.21 5.50
C LEU A 21 0.23 7.71 4.09
N ASP A 22 1.21 8.29 3.42
CA ASP A 22 1.61 7.95 2.04
C ASP A 22 3.01 7.32 2.02
N LYS A 23 3.37 6.67 0.90
CA LYS A 23 4.70 6.10 0.62
C LYS A 23 5.13 5.01 1.60
N PHE A 24 4.40 3.90 1.55
CA PHE A 24 4.75 2.70 2.31
C PHE A 24 5.94 1.93 1.72
N PRO A 25 6.68 1.17 2.52
CA PRO A 25 7.73 0.30 2.00
C PRO A 25 7.15 -0.83 1.16
N ILE A 26 7.89 -1.25 0.13
CA ILE A 26 7.48 -2.31 -0.81
C ILE A 26 7.12 -3.61 -0.07
N SER A 27 7.88 -3.98 0.96
CA SER A 27 7.67 -5.19 1.74
C SER A 27 6.34 -5.23 2.51
N ALA A 28 5.67 -4.09 2.70
CA ALA A 28 4.41 -4.02 3.43
C ALA A 28 3.18 -4.11 2.53
N ARG A 29 3.35 -4.19 1.20
CA ARG A 29 2.24 -4.12 0.24
C ARG A 29 2.17 -5.34 -0.68
N PRO A 30 0.97 -5.64 -1.22
CA PRO A 30 0.81 -6.73 -2.18
C PRO A 30 1.57 -6.48 -3.49
N PHE A 31 1.93 -7.57 -4.17
CA PHE A 31 2.71 -7.59 -5.41
C PHE A 31 2.18 -6.67 -6.53
N TYR A 32 0.86 -6.46 -6.59
CA TYR A 32 0.21 -5.65 -7.63
C TYR A 32 0.36 -4.14 -7.42
N THR A 33 1.06 -3.69 -6.38
CA THR A 33 1.17 -2.27 -6.01
C THR A 33 2.31 -1.61 -6.76
N MET A 34 2.03 -0.51 -7.46
CA MET A 34 3.04 0.27 -8.17
C MET A 34 4.07 0.84 -7.18
N ASN A 35 5.35 0.88 -7.57
CA ASN A 35 6.43 1.37 -6.70
C ASN A 35 7.56 2.05 -7.50
N ASP A 36 8.42 2.79 -6.78
CA ASP A 36 9.59 3.50 -7.34
C ASP A 36 10.93 2.82 -7.02
N GLY A 37 10.91 1.55 -6.61
CA GLY A 37 12.08 0.78 -6.18
C GLY A 37 12.46 0.97 -4.71
N LYS A 38 11.90 1.96 -4.00
CA LYS A 38 12.10 2.14 -2.55
C LYS A 38 10.78 2.13 -1.78
N PHE A 39 9.78 2.83 -2.30
CA PHE A 39 8.46 2.94 -1.71
C PHE A 39 7.38 2.64 -2.76
N THR A 40 6.21 2.25 -2.28
CA THR A 40 5.03 2.05 -3.09
C THR A 40 4.25 3.35 -3.27
N ASN A 41 3.50 3.44 -4.35
CA ASN A 41 2.48 4.46 -4.57
C ASN A 41 1.18 4.04 -3.88
N SER A 42 1.24 3.82 -2.57
CA SER A 42 0.12 3.41 -1.73
C SER A 42 0.02 4.28 -0.49
N PHE A 43 -1.20 4.38 0.02
CA PHE A 43 -1.53 5.16 1.19
C PHE A 43 -2.48 4.40 2.11
N ASP A 44 -2.46 4.77 3.39
CA ASP A 44 -3.44 4.34 4.38
C ASP A 44 -4.15 5.56 4.95
N MET A 45 -5.46 5.46 5.11
CA MET A 45 -6.31 6.46 5.73
C MET A 45 -6.62 6.04 7.16
N PHE A 46 -6.50 6.98 8.09
CA PHE A 46 -6.69 6.74 9.51
C PHE A 46 -7.81 7.60 10.08
N ILE A 47 -8.59 7.01 11.00
CA ILE A 47 -9.49 7.74 11.90
C ILE A 47 -9.11 7.37 13.33
N ARG A 48 -8.82 8.39 14.17
CA ARG A 48 -8.46 8.23 15.59
C ARG A 48 -7.31 7.24 15.83
N GLY A 49 -6.31 7.25 14.94
CA GLY A 49 -5.13 6.38 15.06
C GLY A 49 -5.39 4.91 14.70
N GLN A 50 -6.48 4.61 13.98
CA GLN A 50 -6.76 3.28 13.43
C GLN A 50 -6.93 3.36 11.92
N GLU A 51 -6.32 2.41 11.21
CA GLU A 51 -6.49 2.28 9.77
C GLU A 51 -7.96 1.98 9.44
N ILE A 52 -8.51 2.67 8.44
CA ILE A 52 -9.87 2.43 7.94
C ILE A 52 -9.89 2.07 6.45
N CYS A 53 -8.85 2.41 5.70
CA CYS A 53 -8.78 2.16 4.26
C CYS A 53 -7.32 2.16 3.80
N THR A 54 -6.93 1.09 3.12
CA THR A 54 -5.69 1.01 2.34
C THR A 54 -6.02 1.26 0.86
N GLY A 55 -5.25 2.13 0.20
CA GLY A 55 -5.35 2.39 -1.23
C GLY A 55 -3.99 2.46 -1.92
N GLY A 56 -3.97 2.44 -3.25
CA GLY A 56 -2.74 2.64 -4.00
C GLY A 56 -2.89 2.42 -5.50
N GLN A 57 -1.93 2.97 -6.25
CA GLN A 57 -1.82 2.74 -7.67
C GLN A 57 -1.46 1.27 -7.94
N ARG A 58 -2.14 0.66 -8.91
CA ARG A 58 -1.86 -0.70 -9.36
C ARG A 58 -0.90 -0.70 -10.53
N ILE A 59 -0.12 -1.76 -10.65
CA ILE A 59 0.67 -2.03 -11.86
C ILE A 59 -0.32 -2.38 -12.98
N THR A 60 -0.35 -1.55 -14.02
CA THR A 60 -1.24 -1.75 -15.18
C THR A 60 -0.53 -2.38 -16.37
N ASP A 61 0.81 -2.41 -16.35
CA ASP A 61 1.60 -3.08 -17.39
C ASP A 61 1.67 -4.58 -17.10
N PRO A 62 1.13 -5.46 -17.98
CA PRO A 62 1.07 -6.89 -17.71
C PRO A 62 2.45 -7.55 -17.56
N ALA A 63 3.47 -7.05 -18.26
CA ALA A 63 4.83 -7.59 -18.16
C ALA A 63 5.45 -7.30 -16.78
N GLN A 64 5.31 -6.07 -16.30
CA GLN A 64 5.71 -5.67 -14.94
C GLN A 64 4.93 -6.44 -13.87
N LEU A 65 3.62 -6.62 -14.05
CA LEU A 65 2.79 -7.34 -13.09
C LEU A 65 3.20 -8.82 -13.01
N ARG A 66 3.48 -9.47 -14.14
CA ARG A 66 4.02 -10.83 -14.19
C ARG A 66 5.38 -10.96 -13.51
N ALA A 67 6.24 -9.95 -13.65
CA ALA A 67 7.53 -9.92 -12.95
C ALA A 67 7.33 -9.82 -11.42
N ALA A 68 6.48 -8.90 -10.97
CA ALA A 68 6.16 -8.72 -9.56
C ALA A 68 5.51 -9.96 -8.92
N MET A 69 4.63 -10.65 -9.67
CA MET A 69 4.06 -11.94 -9.25
C MET A 69 5.14 -12.99 -9.01
N LYS A 70 6.07 -13.16 -9.96
CA LYS A 70 7.18 -14.12 -9.85
C LYS A 70 8.10 -13.81 -8.67
N GLU A 71 8.47 -12.54 -8.49
CA GLU A 71 9.27 -12.08 -7.34
C GLU A 71 8.58 -12.35 -6.00
N SER A 72 7.24 -12.28 -5.99
CA SER A 72 6.42 -12.56 -4.82
C SER A 72 6.05 -14.06 -4.67
N GLY A 73 6.57 -14.94 -5.53
CA GLY A 73 6.32 -16.39 -5.50
C GLY A 73 4.93 -16.81 -5.98
N ILE A 74 4.23 -15.95 -6.73
CA ILE A 74 2.90 -16.21 -7.28
C ILE A 74 3.04 -16.65 -8.74
N ASP A 75 2.42 -17.77 -9.10
CA ASP A 75 2.40 -18.27 -10.47
C ASP A 75 1.46 -17.42 -11.36
N PRO A 76 1.97 -16.73 -12.39
CA PRO A 76 1.12 -15.96 -13.31
C PRO A 76 0.07 -16.80 -14.05
N GLY A 77 0.30 -18.10 -14.24
CA GLY A 77 -0.67 -19.00 -14.88
C GLY A 77 -1.96 -19.19 -14.06
N SER A 78 -1.93 -18.88 -12.76
CA SER A 78 -3.10 -18.95 -11.88
C SER A 78 -4.06 -17.76 -12.02
N MET A 79 -3.69 -16.71 -12.76
CA MET A 79 -4.45 -15.46 -12.88
C MET A 79 -4.49 -14.93 -14.32
N GLU A 80 -4.53 -15.80 -15.33
CA GLU A 80 -4.48 -15.39 -16.74
C GLU A 80 -5.57 -14.37 -17.10
N GLU A 81 -6.82 -14.59 -16.69
CA GLU A 81 -7.94 -13.65 -16.94
C GLU A 81 -7.72 -12.26 -16.32
N TYR A 82 -6.94 -12.15 -15.25
CA TYR A 82 -6.62 -10.86 -14.61
C TYR A 82 -5.46 -10.13 -15.32
N LEU A 83 -4.68 -10.85 -16.14
CA LEU A 83 -3.51 -10.34 -16.84
C LEU A 83 -3.78 -9.98 -18.30
N GLU A 84 -4.94 -10.35 -18.84
CA GLU A 84 -5.49 -9.94 -20.15
C GLU A 84 -6.27 -8.61 -20.05
#